data_AF-A0A8B6ELT8-F1
#
_entry.id   AF-A0A8B6ELT8-F1
#
_cell.length_a   1.000
_cell.length_b   1.000
_cell.length_c   1.000
_cell.angle_alpha   90.00
_cell.angle_beta   90.00
_cell.angle_gamma   90.00
#
_symmetry.space_group_name_H-M   'P 1'
#
loop_
_entity.id
_entity.type
_entity.pdbx_description
1 polymer ?
#
loop_
_entity_poly.entity_id
_entity_poly.type
_entity_poly.pdbx_seq_one_letter_code
_entity_poly.pdbx_strand_id
1 'polypeptide(L)'
;MEGRYITTLFFIIQNGFFALAISPEILRSAMNTPDFLHNFVRMPDGSRLNVSNLVHEDGNTDAMHISGVGTARLASYDRCEPRFVTVMLPKDMDSNVLLWPPCTRIERCSGCCPSDVLVCEPVQTELVTFRVIKNIMPYQGSPEFQYGGMKEVTVERHTKCDQRCRVKAHHCNPNIHDYLERDCRCRCKNRVTCASSKHIWRENNCKCECVQKKPCTGFARFDESTCE
;
A
#
# COMPACT_ATOMS: atom_id res chain seq x y z
N MET A 1 -4.43 24.36 -45.21
CA MET A 1 -3.34 23.43 -44.91
C MET A 1 -2.77 23.86 -43.56
N GLU A 2 -3.37 23.38 -42.48
CA GLU A 2 -3.06 23.78 -41.10
C GLU A 2 -2.27 22.66 -40.42
N GLY A 3 -1.06 22.98 -39.93
CA GLY A 3 -0.29 22.13 -39.03
C GLY A 3 -0.33 22.72 -37.63
N ARG A 4 -0.89 21.98 -36.65
CA ARG A 4 -0.88 22.33 -35.23
C ARG A 4 -0.34 21.16 -34.39
N TYR A 5 0.76 21.46 -33.69
CA TYR A 5 1.14 21.03 -32.33
C TYR A 5 0.94 19.57 -31.92
N ILE A 6 2.02 18.78 -32.02
CA ILE A 6 2.26 17.64 -31.13
C ILE A 6 3.19 18.16 -30.02
N THR A 7 2.62 18.49 -28.86
CA THR A 7 3.41 18.86 -27.69
C THR A 7 3.94 17.59 -27.05
N THR A 8 5.20 17.29 -27.36
CA THR A 8 6.04 16.29 -26.72
C THR A 8 6.05 16.55 -25.21
N LEU A 9 5.42 15.66 -24.44
CA LEU A 9 5.59 15.58 -22.99
C LEU A 9 7.05 15.21 -22.72
N PHE A 10 7.85 16.23 -22.42
CA PHE A 10 9.22 16.07 -21.93
C PHE A 10 9.19 15.33 -20.60
N PHE A 11 9.62 14.08 -20.63
CA PHE A 11 10.02 13.31 -19.46
C PHE A 11 11.28 13.94 -18.87
N ILE A 12 11.13 14.71 -17.79
CA ILE A 12 12.26 15.08 -16.93
C ILE A 12 12.38 14.00 -15.85
N ILE A 13 13.39 13.15 -16.02
CA ILE A 13 13.80 12.13 -15.06
C ILE A 13 14.45 12.84 -13.87
N GLN A 14 13.74 12.97 -12.74
CA GLN A 14 14.37 13.23 -11.45
C GLN A 14 13.64 12.48 -10.31
N ASN A 15 14.36 11.52 -9.72
CA ASN A 15 14.17 10.95 -8.39
C ASN A 15 12.81 10.28 -8.09
N GLY A 16 12.65 9.03 -8.54
CA GLY A 16 12.14 7.93 -7.70
C GLY A 16 10.74 8.02 -7.09
N PHE A 17 9.95 9.04 -7.39
CA PHE A 17 8.53 9.10 -7.10
C PHE A 17 7.81 9.24 -8.44
N PHE A 18 7.27 8.14 -8.94
CA PHE A 18 6.18 8.23 -9.91
C PHE A 18 5.00 8.85 -9.17
N ALA A 19 4.93 10.18 -9.14
CA ALA A 19 3.66 10.85 -9.03
C ALA A 19 2.93 10.48 -10.32
N LEU A 20 2.10 9.43 -10.27
CA LEU A 20 1.08 9.23 -11.28
C LEU A 20 0.38 10.58 -11.44
N ALA A 21 0.28 11.10 -12.66
CA ALA A 21 -0.49 12.32 -12.94
C ALA A 21 -2.01 12.14 -12.66
N ILE A 22 -2.39 10.99 -12.09
CA ILE A 22 -3.75 10.58 -11.75
C ILE A 22 -3.89 10.69 -10.24
N SER A 23 -4.88 11.46 -9.80
CA SER A 23 -5.20 11.59 -8.38
C SER A 23 -5.49 10.21 -7.75
N PRO A 24 -4.87 9.84 -6.61
CA PRO A 24 -5.16 8.64 -5.86
C PRO A 24 -6.66 8.44 -5.57
N GLU A 25 -7.41 9.52 -5.40
CA GLU A 25 -8.88 9.49 -5.25
C GLU A 25 -9.58 8.81 -6.43
N ILE A 26 -9.15 9.08 -7.67
CA ILE A 26 -9.69 8.43 -8.87
C ILE A 26 -9.38 6.93 -8.83
N LEU A 27 -8.16 6.58 -8.44
CA LEU A 27 -7.73 5.19 -8.37
C LEU A 27 -8.47 4.40 -7.28
N ARG A 28 -8.86 5.03 -6.16
CA ARG A 28 -9.71 4.39 -5.13
C ARG A 28 -11.08 3.97 -5.65
N SER A 29 -11.60 4.64 -6.68
CA SER A 29 -12.91 4.32 -7.27
C SER A 29 -12.90 3.07 -8.16
N ALA A 30 -11.72 2.52 -8.48
CA ALA A 30 -11.60 1.31 -9.28
C ALA A 30 -11.98 0.08 -8.46
N MET A 31 -13.15 -0.50 -8.75
CA MET A 31 -13.70 -1.62 -7.99
C MET A 31 -13.24 -3.00 -8.49
N ASN A 32 -12.86 -3.16 -9.78
CA ASN A 32 -12.32 -4.40 -10.36
C ASN A 32 -11.65 -4.13 -11.73
N THR A 33 -10.99 -5.14 -12.32
CA THR A 33 -10.29 -5.01 -13.62
C THR A 33 -11.23 -4.55 -14.75
N PRO A 34 -12.40 -5.18 -15.00
CA PRO A 34 -13.33 -4.71 -16.03
C PRO A 34 -13.79 -3.26 -15.86
N ASP A 35 -14.17 -2.86 -14.65
CA ASP A 35 -14.64 -1.51 -14.35
C ASP A 35 -13.54 -0.47 -14.58
N PHE A 36 -12.30 -0.79 -14.18
CA PHE A 36 -11.17 0.09 -14.41
C PHE A 36 -10.94 0.32 -15.91
N LEU A 37 -10.87 -0.78 -16.68
CA LEU A 37 -10.61 -0.73 -18.11
C LEU A 37 -11.74 0.01 -18.86
N HIS A 38 -13.00 -0.26 -18.54
CA HIS A 38 -14.12 0.42 -19.17
C HIS A 38 -14.17 1.92 -18.83
N ASN A 39 -13.97 2.29 -17.57
CA ASN A 39 -14.19 3.67 -17.14
C ASN A 39 -12.99 4.58 -17.47
N PHE A 40 -11.77 4.08 -17.31
CA PHE A 40 -10.54 4.90 -17.34
C PHE A 40 -9.65 4.67 -18.56
N VAL A 41 -9.84 3.59 -19.32
CA VAL A 41 -9.02 3.31 -20.52
C VAL A 41 -9.81 3.67 -21.78
N ARG A 42 -9.11 4.29 -22.74
CA ARG A 42 -9.62 4.64 -24.07
C ARG A 42 -8.73 4.02 -25.13
N MET A 43 -9.34 3.48 -26.17
CA MET A 43 -8.66 3.00 -27.38
C MET A 43 -8.27 4.18 -28.27
N PRO A 44 -7.37 3.99 -29.26
CA PRO A 44 -6.93 5.08 -30.16
C PRO A 44 -8.05 5.75 -30.96
N ASP A 45 -9.16 5.04 -31.18
CA ASP A 45 -10.38 5.55 -31.82
C ASP A 45 -11.28 6.37 -30.88
N GLY A 46 -10.87 6.54 -29.62
CA GLY A 46 -11.60 7.26 -28.57
C GLY A 46 -12.68 6.45 -27.86
N SER A 47 -12.93 5.20 -28.26
CA SER A 47 -13.91 4.33 -27.61
C SER A 47 -13.37 3.74 -26.29
N ARG A 48 -14.26 3.23 -25.44
CA ARG A 48 -13.89 2.60 -24.16
C ARG A 48 -13.39 1.19 -24.37
N LEU A 49 -12.37 0.79 -23.61
CA LEU A 49 -11.92 -0.59 -23.64
C LEU A 49 -12.95 -1.50 -22.98
N ASN A 50 -13.66 -2.30 -23.78
CA ASN A 50 -14.52 -3.35 -23.27
C ASN A 50 -13.75 -4.67 -23.23
N VAL A 51 -13.58 -5.20 -22.02
CA VAL A 51 -12.85 -6.43 -21.75
C VAL A 51 -13.48 -7.65 -22.42
N SER A 52 -14.81 -7.68 -22.57
CA SER A 52 -15.51 -8.76 -23.28
C SER A 52 -15.11 -8.86 -24.75
N ASN A 53 -14.59 -7.78 -25.35
CA ASN A 53 -14.10 -7.79 -26.73
C ASN A 53 -12.66 -8.32 -26.82
N LEU A 54 -11.96 -8.43 -25.70
CA LEU A 54 -10.57 -8.89 -25.63
C LEU A 54 -10.45 -10.35 -25.19
N VAL A 55 -11.53 -10.95 -24.69
CA VAL A 55 -11.46 -12.22 -23.97
C VAL A 55 -12.54 -13.20 -24.39
N HIS A 56 -12.16 -14.47 -24.56
CA HIS A 56 -13.08 -15.60 -24.64
C HIS A 56 -13.28 -16.27 -23.28
N GLU A 57 -14.54 -16.54 -22.93
CA GLU A 57 -14.90 -17.36 -21.77
C GLU A 57 -14.74 -18.84 -22.13
N ASP A 58 -13.71 -19.49 -21.59
CA ASP A 58 -13.65 -20.96 -21.60
C ASP A 58 -14.52 -21.48 -20.45
N GLY A 59 -15.61 -22.18 -20.80
CA GLY A 59 -16.69 -22.63 -19.90
C GLY A 59 -16.31 -23.64 -18.80
N ASN A 60 -15.04 -23.69 -18.39
CA ASN A 60 -14.53 -24.57 -17.34
C ASN A 60 -13.67 -23.86 -16.27
N THR A 61 -13.39 -22.55 -16.40
CA THR A 61 -12.62 -21.79 -15.41
C THR A 61 -13.03 -20.31 -15.35
N ASP A 62 -13.03 -19.69 -14.16
CA ASP A 62 -13.22 -18.22 -13.96
C ASP A 62 -12.10 -17.35 -14.57
N ALA A 63 -11.28 -17.92 -15.45
CA ALA A 63 -10.15 -17.27 -16.04
C ALA A 63 -10.51 -16.64 -17.39
N MET A 64 -10.28 -15.34 -17.48
CA MET A 64 -10.38 -14.59 -18.72
C MET A 64 -9.16 -14.85 -19.62
N HIS A 65 -9.34 -15.43 -20.82
CA HIS A 65 -8.27 -15.68 -21.80
C HIS A 65 -8.22 -14.63 -22.91
N ILE A 66 -7.06 -14.03 -23.19
CA ILE A 66 -6.96 -12.93 -24.16
C ILE A 66 -6.91 -13.46 -25.60
N SER A 67 -7.83 -12.99 -26.45
CA SER A 67 -7.89 -13.32 -27.87
C SER A 67 -6.58 -12.91 -28.58
N GLY A 68 -5.91 -13.88 -29.21
CA GLY A 68 -4.68 -13.64 -29.97
C GLY A 68 -3.38 -13.63 -29.13
N VAL A 69 -3.44 -13.84 -27.82
CA VAL A 69 -2.27 -13.88 -26.91
C VAL A 69 -2.11 -15.27 -26.26
N GLY A 70 -2.25 -16.33 -27.06
CA GLY A 70 -2.00 -17.72 -26.63
C GLY A 70 -2.85 -18.18 -25.44
N THR A 71 -2.25 -18.94 -24.51
CA THR A 71 -2.90 -19.46 -23.29
C THR A 71 -2.90 -18.46 -22.13
N ALA A 72 -2.46 -17.22 -22.36
CA ALA A 72 -2.33 -16.21 -21.31
C ALA A 72 -3.70 -15.81 -20.76
N ARG A 73 -3.80 -15.77 -19.43
CA ARG A 73 -4.97 -15.31 -18.69
C ARG A 73 -4.78 -13.87 -18.29
N LEU A 74 -5.81 -13.04 -18.46
CA LEU A 74 -5.78 -11.69 -17.91
C LEU A 74 -5.79 -11.77 -16.38
N ALA A 75 -4.91 -11.00 -15.75
CA ALA A 75 -4.85 -10.90 -14.31
C ALA A 75 -6.13 -10.25 -13.76
N SER A 76 -6.69 -10.84 -12.70
CA SER A 76 -7.77 -10.24 -11.92
C SER A 76 -7.18 -9.31 -10.87
N TYR A 77 -7.80 -8.14 -10.70
CA TYR A 77 -7.43 -7.17 -9.69
C TYR A 77 -7.79 -7.71 -8.30
N ASP A 78 -6.77 -7.90 -7.46
CA ASP A 78 -6.94 -8.43 -6.11
C ASP A 78 -7.42 -7.33 -5.14
N ARG A 79 -8.74 -7.22 -4.98
CA ARG A 79 -9.38 -6.11 -4.26
C ARG A 79 -8.98 -6.02 -2.79
N CYS A 80 -9.06 -4.82 -2.22
CA CYS A 80 -8.88 -4.64 -0.78
C CYS A 80 -10.13 -5.12 -0.01
N GLU A 81 -10.07 -6.32 0.58
CA GLU A 81 -11.19 -6.95 1.29
C GLU A 81 -10.68 -7.88 2.41
N PRO A 82 -11.51 -8.18 3.43
CA PRO A 82 -11.17 -9.14 4.46
C PRO A 82 -10.94 -10.54 3.88
N ARG A 83 -9.83 -11.18 4.24
CA ARG A 83 -9.50 -12.56 3.84
C ARG A 83 -8.96 -13.34 5.03
N PHE A 84 -9.18 -14.65 5.04
CA PHE A 84 -8.60 -15.52 6.05
C PHE A 84 -7.08 -15.56 5.91
N VAL A 85 -6.39 -15.18 6.98
CA VAL A 85 -4.95 -15.32 7.13
C VAL A 85 -4.64 -16.06 8.41
N THR A 86 -3.49 -16.72 8.45
CA THR A 86 -2.98 -17.34 9.68
C THR A 86 -2.40 -16.27 10.59
N VAL A 87 -2.86 -16.22 11.83
CA VAL A 87 -2.31 -15.34 12.88
C VAL A 87 -1.81 -16.17 14.05
N MET A 88 -0.67 -15.77 14.61
CA MET A 88 -0.14 -16.39 15.83
C MET A 88 -0.97 -15.95 17.03
N LEU A 89 -1.37 -16.91 17.87
CA LEU A 89 -2.06 -16.61 19.12
C LEU A 89 -1.05 -16.08 20.15
N PRO A 90 -1.46 -15.20 21.07
CA PRO A 90 -0.60 -14.74 22.16
C PRO A 90 -0.05 -15.92 22.96
N LYS A 91 1.22 -15.85 23.35
CA LYS A 91 1.83 -16.85 24.24
C LYS A 91 1.36 -16.63 25.69
N ASP A 92 1.46 -17.67 26.50
CA ASP A 92 1.30 -17.51 27.95
C ASP A 92 2.50 -16.73 28.53
N MET A 93 2.29 -16.09 29.69
CA MET A 93 3.37 -15.41 30.41
C MET A 93 4.29 -16.42 31.11
N ASP A 94 3.73 -17.58 31.50
CA ASP A 94 4.50 -18.68 32.05
C ASP A 94 5.17 -19.48 30.92
N SER A 95 6.51 -19.56 30.94
CA SER A 95 7.30 -20.28 29.93
C SER A 95 7.10 -21.80 29.97
N ASN A 96 6.60 -22.34 31.09
CA ASN A 96 6.25 -23.76 31.19
C ASN A 96 4.87 -24.05 30.59
N VAL A 97 4.15 -23.04 30.09
CA VAL A 97 2.82 -23.20 29.52
C VAL A 97 2.86 -23.02 28.00
N LEU A 98 2.40 -24.05 27.29
CA LEU A 98 2.16 -24.03 25.86
C LEU A 98 0.65 -23.92 25.58
N LEU A 99 0.25 -22.86 24.88
CA LEU A 99 -1.12 -22.73 24.37
C LEU A 99 -1.24 -23.41 23.02
N TRP A 100 -2.24 -24.29 22.88
CA TRP A 100 -2.50 -25.05 21.66
C TRP A 100 -3.93 -24.84 21.14
N PRO A 101 -4.14 -24.60 19.82
CA PRO A 101 -3.10 -24.44 18.79
C PRO A 101 -2.29 -23.14 18.95
N PRO A 102 -1.08 -23.03 18.37
CA PRO A 102 -0.27 -21.81 18.44
C PRO A 102 -0.74 -20.71 17.49
N CYS A 103 -1.59 -21.04 16.52
CA CYS A 103 -2.13 -20.12 15.53
C CYS A 103 -3.57 -20.47 15.17
N THR A 104 -4.29 -19.51 14.60
CA THR A 104 -5.64 -19.69 14.07
C THR A 104 -5.81 -18.93 12.76
N ARG A 105 -6.89 -19.22 12.03
CA ARG A 105 -7.29 -18.44 10.84
C ARG A 105 -8.28 -17.36 11.26
N ILE A 106 -8.02 -16.12 10.85
CA ILE A 106 -8.93 -15.00 11.08
C ILE A 106 -8.92 -14.05 9.90
N GLU A 107 -9.99 -13.28 9.73
CA GLU A 107 -10.11 -12.31 8.65
C GLU A 107 -9.23 -11.08 8.92
N ARG A 108 -8.34 -10.77 7.98
CA ARG A 108 -7.53 -9.55 7.95
C ARG A 108 -7.63 -8.90 6.57
N CYS A 109 -7.44 -7.59 6.54
CA CYS A 109 -7.43 -6.85 5.29
C CYS A 109 -6.22 -7.25 4.46
N SER A 110 -6.47 -7.67 3.24
CA SER A 110 -5.47 -8.03 2.24
C SER A 110 -5.93 -7.54 0.87
N GLY A 111 -5.07 -7.69 -0.14
CA GLY A 111 -5.29 -7.20 -1.50
C GLY A 111 -4.30 -6.11 -1.88
N CYS A 112 -4.34 -5.71 -3.15
CA CYS A 112 -3.46 -4.69 -3.69
C CYS A 112 -4.15 -3.32 -3.79
N CYS A 113 -3.35 -2.26 -3.73
CA CYS A 113 -3.80 -0.90 -4.01
C CYS A 113 -3.22 -0.45 -5.37
N PRO A 114 -3.93 0.39 -6.12
CA PRO A 114 -3.52 0.84 -7.46
C PRO A 114 -2.36 1.86 -7.46
N SER A 115 -1.97 2.36 -6.28
CA SER A 115 -0.86 3.32 -6.13
C SER A 115 -0.14 3.10 -4.80
N ASP A 116 1.17 3.37 -4.78
CA ASP A 116 2.02 3.20 -3.60
C ASP A 116 1.67 4.13 -2.43
N VAL A 117 1.01 5.27 -2.69
CA VAL A 117 0.55 6.18 -1.63
C VAL A 117 -0.68 5.66 -0.89
N LEU A 118 -1.30 4.59 -1.40
CA LEU A 118 -2.44 3.91 -0.81
C LEU A 118 -2.01 2.62 -0.09
N VAL A 119 -2.80 2.23 0.90
CA VAL A 119 -2.66 0.98 1.66
C VAL A 119 -4.04 0.41 1.95
N CYS A 120 -4.15 -0.93 1.89
CA CYS A 120 -5.34 -1.64 2.30
C CYS A 120 -5.35 -1.79 3.82
N GLU A 121 -6.24 -1.07 4.51
CA GLU A 121 -6.32 -1.07 5.97
C GLU A 121 -7.76 -1.31 6.46
N PRO A 122 -7.96 -1.82 7.69
CA PRO A 122 -9.29 -1.98 8.24
C PRO A 122 -9.94 -0.63 8.51
N VAL A 123 -11.22 -0.53 8.15
CA VAL A 123 -12.10 0.59 8.57
C VAL A 123 -13.10 0.16 9.64
N GLN A 124 -13.27 -1.14 9.83
CA GLN A 124 -14.06 -1.72 10.91
C GLN A 124 -13.40 -3.01 11.39
N THR A 125 -13.29 -3.14 12.71
CA THR A 125 -12.71 -4.30 13.37
C THR A 125 -13.57 -4.70 14.56
N GLU A 126 -13.39 -5.94 15.00
CA GLU A 126 -13.99 -6.47 16.22
C GLU A 126 -13.03 -7.46 16.88
N LEU A 127 -13.30 -7.76 18.15
CA LEU A 127 -12.54 -8.72 18.93
C LEU A 127 -13.26 -10.06 18.96
N VAL A 128 -12.56 -11.13 18.58
CA VAL A 128 -13.06 -12.50 18.63
C VAL A 128 -12.30 -13.29 19.68
N THR A 129 -13.03 -13.94 20.57
CA THR A 129 -12.45 -14.78 21.63
C THR A 129 -12.40 -16.24 21.18
N PHE A 130 -11.22 -16.84 21.24
CA PHE A 130 -10.98 -18.25 21.03
C PHE A 130 -10.68 -18.95 22.35
N ARG A 131 -11.09 -20.21 22.47
CA ARG A 131 -10.68 -21.10 23.55
C ARG A 131 -9.54 -21.98 23.07
N VAL A 132 -8.41 -21.90 23.75
CA VAL A 132 -7.22 -22.72 23.50
C VAL A 132 -6.95 -23.64 24.68
N ILE A 133 -6.23 -24.73 24.42
CA ILE A 133 -5.82 -25.68 25.45
C ILE A 133 -4.53 -25.18 26.09
N LYS A 134 -4.52 -25.11 27.42
CA LYS A 134 -3.34 -24.85 28.22
C LYS A 134 -2.63 -26.18 28.47
N ASN A 135 -1.39 -26.30 28.00
CA ASN A 135 -0.55 -27.48 28.22
C ASN A 135 0.60 -27.08 29.15
N ILE A 136 0.75 -27.76 30.28
CA ILE A 136 1.77 -27.47 31.30
C ILE A 136 2.92 -28.46 31.11
N MET A 137 4.13 -27.94 30.96
CA MET A 137 5.35 -28.72 30.88
C MET A 137 5.84 -29.01 32.31
N PRO A 138 5.90 -30.28 32.74
CA PRO A 138 6.23 -30.61 34.13
C PRO A 138 7.70 -30.29 34.49
N TYR A 139 8.59 -30.36 33.50
CA TYR A 139 10.00 -30.00 33.60
C TYR A 139 10.51 -29.58 32.23
N GLN A 140 11.58 -28.79 32.19
CA GLN A 140 12.14 -28.28 30.93
C GLN A 140 12.54 -29.42 29.99
N GLY A 141 12.07 -29.36 28.74
CA GLY A 141 12.36 -30.37 27.72
C GLY A 141 11.54 -31.66 27.87
N SER A 142 10.49 -31.68 28.70
CA SER A 142 9.61 -32.84 28.80
C SER A 142 8.98 -33.19 27.44
N PRO A 143 8.98 -34.47 27.04
CA PRO A 143 8.33 -34.91 25.80
C PRO A 143 6.81 -34.93 25.91
N GLU A 144 6.26 -34.79 27.12
CA GLU A 144 4.83 -34.88 27.41
C GLU A 144 4.35 -33.61 28.11
N PHE A 145 3.07 -33.29 27.90
CA PHE A 145 2.41 -32.16 28.54
C PHE A 145 1.31 -32.64 29.48
N GLN A 146 1.14 -31.93 30.58
CA GLN A 146 -0.01 -32.07 31.47
C GLN A 146 -1.13 -31.13 31.03
N TYR A 147 -2.37 -31.61 31.05
CA TYR A 147 -3.53 -30.77 30.76
C TYR A 147 -3.71 -29.71 31.85
N GLY A 148 -3.60 -28.44 31.46
CA GLY A 148 -3.72 -27.28 32.33
C GLY A 148 -5.06 -26.54 32.24
N GLY A 149 -6.05 -27.09 31.54
CA GLY A 149 -7.35 -26.46 31.34
C GLY A 149 -7.51 -25.74 30.01
N MET A 150 -8.59 -24.97 29.89
CA MET A 150 -8.85 -24.08 28.75
C MET A 150 -8.46 -22.65 29.12
N LYS A 151 -7.96 -21.89 28.14
CA LYS A 151 -7.68 -20.46 28.26
C LYS A 151 -8.37 -19.71 27.14
N GLU A 152 -8.95 -18.56 27.45
CA GLU A 152 -9.52 -17.66 26.46
C GLU A 152 -8.44 -16.69 25.95
N VAL A 153 -8.33 -16.56 24.63
CA VAL A 153 -7.45 -15.62 23.95
C VAL A 153 -8.27 -14.79 22.98
N THR A 154 -8.03 -13.48 22.99
CA THR A 154 -8.79 -12.55 22.14
C THR A 154 -7.91 -12.08 20.99
N VAL A 155 -8.47 -12.08 19.79
CA VAL A 155 -7.77 -11.74 18.55
C VAL A 155 -8.63 -10.78 17.74
N GLU A 156 -7.99 -9.77 17.16
CA GLU A 156 -8.64 -8.79 16.29
C GLU A 156 -8.99 -9.39 14.92
N ARG A 157 -10.25 -9.22 14.51
CA ARG A 157 -10.83 -9.57 13.21
C ARG A 157 -11.19 -8.31 12.45
N HIS A 158 -10.81 -8.23 11.18
CA HIS A 158 -11.21 -7.13 10.31
C HIS A 158 -12.52 -7.50 9.61
N THR A 159 -13.55 -6.67 9.74
CA THR A 159 -14.88 -6.91 9.13
C THR A 159 -15.14 -6.06 7.89
N LYS A 160 -14.42 -4.94 7.74
CA LYS A 160 -14.47 -4.10 6.55
C LYS A 160 -13.10 -3.48 6.27
N CYS A 161 -12.72 -3.46 5.00
CA CYS A 161 -11.45 -2.92 4.52
C CYS A 161 -11.68 -1.81 3.51
N ASP A 162 -10.70 -0.91 3.40
CA ASP A 162 -10.74 0.18 2.44
C ASP A 162 -9.32 0.60 2.04
N GLN A 163 -9.20 1.26 0.89
CA GLN A 163 -7.95 1.84 0.45
C GLN A 163 -7.78 3.23 1.06
N ARG A 164 -6.78 3.38 1.93
CA ARG A 164 -6.52 4.63 2.65
C ARG A 164 -5.14 5.17 2.34
N CYS A 165 -4.95 6.47 2.57
CA CYS A 165 -3.64 7.08 2.41
C CYS A 165 -2.67 6.49 3.45
N ARG A 166 -1.47 6.10 3.01
CA ARG A 166 -0.36 5.79 3.93
C ARG A 166 0.02 7.01 4.77
N VAL A 167 0.07 8.18 4.12
CA VAL A 167 0.28 9.46 4.81
C VAL A 167 -1.07 9.95 5.32
N LYS A 168 -1.19 10.08 6.65
CA LYS A 168 -2.39 10.61 7.32
C LYS A 168 -2.16 12.06 7.70
N ALA A 169 -3.24 12.80 7.96
CA ALA A 169 -3.15 14.23 8.32
C ALA A 169 -2.18 14.51 9.48
N HIS A 170 -2.12 13.63 10.49
CA HIS A 170 -1.22 13.78 11.64
C HIS A 170 0.26 13.49 11.32
N HIS A 171 0.58 12.87 10.18
CA HIS A 171 1.96 12.75 9.70
C HIS A 171 2.49 14.09 9.15
N CYS A 172 1.59 15.02 8.80
CA CYS A 172 1.97 16.34 8.32
C CYS A 172 2.20 17.28 9.51
N ASN A 173 3.28 18.08 9.46
CA ASN A 173 3.44 19.20 10.38
C ASN A 173 2.39 20.31 10.06
N PRO A 174 1.41 20.57 10.94
CA PRO A 174 0.30 21.47 10.66
C PRO A 174 0.73 22.95 10.57
N ASN A 175 1.91 23.31 11.08
CA ASN A 175 2.40 24.68 11.01
C ASN A 175 2.86 25.05 9.59
N ILE A 176 3.46 24.10 8.87
CA ILE A 176 4.10 24.34 7.56
C ILE A 176 3.42 23.62 6.38
N HIS A 177 2.58 22.62 6.63
CA HIS A 177 1.89 21.84 5.61
C HIS A 177 0.37 21.99 5.67
N ASP A 178 -0.26 21.84 4.50
CA ASP A 178 -1.66 21.46 4.33
C ASP A 178 -1.72 19.99 3.90
N TYR A 179 -2.56 19.19 4.55
CA TYR A 179 -2.79 17.81 4.12
C TYR A 179 -3.81 17.75 2.98
N LEU A 180 -3.43 17.12 1.87
CA LEU A 180 -4.30 16.89 0.72
C LEU A 180 -4.77 15.44 0.70
N GLU A 181 -5.97 15.18 1.25
CA GLU A 181 -6.58 13.83 1.30
C GLU A 181 -6.66 13.19 -0.09
N ARG A 182 -7.07 13.97 -1.10
CA ARG A 182 -7.23 13.48 -2.48
C ARG A 182 -5.93 12.95 -3.09
N ASP A 183 -4.81 13.56 -2.72
CA ASP A 183 -3.47 13.26 -3.23
C ASP A 183 -2.64 12.39 -2.27
N CYS A 184 -3.17 12.07 -1.08
CA CYS A 184 -2.46 11.36 -0.03
C CYS A 184 -1.07 11.95 0.31
N ARG A 185 -0.95 13.28 0.36
CA ARG A 185 0.33 13.96 0.60
C ARG A 185 0.20 15.20 1.47
N CYS A 186 1.29 15.52 2.15
CA CYS A 186 1.50 16.84 2.74
C CYS A 186 1.95 17.80 1.64
N ARG A 187 1.32 18.97 1.53
CA ARG A 187 1.74 20.05 0.64
C ARG A 187 2.25 21.20 1.48
N CYS A 188 3.41 21.74 1.15
CA CYS A 188 3.90 22.96 1.77
C CYS A 188 2.97 24.14 1.53
N LYS A 189 2.63 24.88 2.60
CA LYS A 189 1.83 26.10 2.50
C LYS A 189 2.51 27.17 1.65
N ASN A 190 3.81 27.31 1.85
CA ASN A 190 4.66 28.24 1.11
C ASN A 190 5.69 27.44 0.31
N ARG A 191 5.40 27.18 -0.96
CA ARG A 191 6.35 26.55 -1.88
C ARG A 191 7.15 27.62 -2.60
N VAL A 192 8.47 27.55 -2.50
CA VAL A 192 9.38 28.45 -3.22
C VAL A 192 10.26 27.69 -4.20
N THR A 193 10.69 28.36 -5.26
CA THR A 193 11.70 27.83 -6.17
C THR A 193 13.08 28.03 -5.54
N CYS A 194 13.88 26.98 -5.47
CA CYS A 194 15.24 27.09 -4.96
C CYS A 194 16.09 27.95 -5.89
N ALA A 195 16.85 28.88 -5.32
CA ALA A 195 17.63 29.86 -6.08
C ALA A 195 18.79 29.24 -6.86
N SER A 196 19.33 28.11 -6.38
CA SER A 196 20.47 27.41 -6.95
C SER A 196 20.06 26.05 -7.50
N SER A 197 20.69 25.65 -8.60
CA SER A 197 20.55 24.31 -9.19
C SER A 197 21.15 23.19 -8.32
N LYS A 198 21.97 23.55 -7.32
CA LYS A 198 22.51 22.60 -6.33
C LYS A 198 21.50 22.24 -5.23
N HIS A 199 20.40 22.97 -5.12
CA HIS A 199 19.34 22.74 -4.13
C HIS A 199 18.08 22.16 -4.77
N ILE A 200 17.41 21.29 -4.02
CA ILE A 200 16.11 20.72 -4.35
C ILE A 200 15.11 21.02 -3.24
N TRP A 201 13.89 21.35 -3.63
CA TRP A 201 12.80 21.56 -2.68
C TRP A 201 12.38 20.23 -2.06
N ARG A 202 12.39 20.15 -0.73
CA ARG A 202 11.91 18.99 0.03
C ARG A 202 10.53 19.27 0.59
N GLU A 203 9.54 18.51 0.11
CA GLU A 203 8.15 18.64 0.58
C GLU A 203 7.96 18.18 2.04
N ASN A 204 8.90 17.43 2.62
CA ASN A 204 8.79 16.94 3.99
C ASN A 204 9.01 18.03 5.06
N ASN A 205 9.78 19.07 4.73
CA ASN A 205 10.15 20.12 5.67
C ASN A 205 10.03 21.54 5.09
N CYS A 206 9.52 21.65 3.86
CA CYS A 206 9.32 22.91 3.15
C CYS A 206 10.57 23.77 3.07
N LYS A 207 11.71 23.15 2.73
CA LYS A 207 12.99 23.83 2.56
C LYS A 207 13.73 23.37 1.31
N CYS A 208 14.55 24.27 0.79
CA CYS A 208 15.56 23.95 -0.20
C CYS A 208 16.75 23.30 0.49
N GLU A 209 17.06 22.06 0.12
CA GLU A 209 18.21 21.32 0.62
C GLU A 209 19.16 20.96 -0.51
N CYS A 210 20.44 20.79 -0.18
CA CYS A 210 21.41 20.32 -1.16
C CYS A 210 21.01 18.95 -1.74
N VAL A 211 21.09 18.84 -3.07
CA VAL A 211 20.79 17.58 -3.79
C VAL A 211 21.75 16.47 -3.34
N GLN A 212 23.01 16.83 -3.14
CA GLN A 212 24.07 15.94 -2.67
C GLN A 212 24.69 16.53 -1.41
N LYS A 213 24.74 15.73 -0.34
CA LYS A 213 25.51 16.05 0.87
C LYS A 213 26.74 15.17 0.86
N LYS A 214 27.89 15.74 0.52
CA LYS A 214 29.16 15.02 0.56
C LYS A 214 29.67 14.98 2.00
N PRO A 215 30.15 13.83 2.50
CA PRO A 215 30.76 13.79 3.82
C PRO A 215 32.05 14.62 3.82
N CYS A 216 32.15 15.56 4.75
CA CYS A 216 33.37 16.35 4.94
C CYS A 216 34.47 15.46 5.55
N THR A 217 35.71 15.63 5.08
CA THR A 217 36.88 14.94 5.63
C THR A 217 37.61 15.83 6.66
N GLY A 218 38.09 15.22 7.74
CA GLY A 218 38.83 15.92 8.80
C GLY A 218 37.96 16.90 9.60
N PHE A 219 38.39 18.16 9.68
CA PHE A 219 37.71 19.22 10.43
C PHE A 219 36.87 20.18 9.56
N ALA A 220 36.69 19.86 8.28
CA ALA A 220 35.86 20.68 7.39
C ALA A 220 34.37 20.61 7.82
N ARG A 221 33.66 21.72 7.63
CA ARG A 221 32.21 21.83 7.89
C ARG A 221 31.49 22.04 6.56
N PHE A 222 30.39 21.33 6.37
CA PHE A 222 29.54 21.45 5.18
C PHE A 222 28.80 22.78 5.20
N ASP A 223 28.87 23.52 4.10
CA ASP A 223 28.12 24.76 3.90
C ASP A 223 26.83 24.45 3.13
N GLU A 224 25.70 24.51 3.83
CA GLU A 224 24.36 24.26 3.26
C GLU A 224 23.94 25.32 2.22
N SER A 225 24.60 26.48 2.16
CA SER A 225 24.30 27.54 1.18
C SER A 225 25.00 27.32 -0.16
N THR A 226 26.21 26.76 -0.16
CA THR A 226 26.99 26.46 -1.37
C THR A 226 26.94 24.98 -1.78
N CYS A 227 26.48 24.13 -0.87
CA CYS A 227 26.45 22.66 -0.96
C CYS A 227 27.84 22.03 -1.11
N GLU A 228 28.82 22.53 -0.36
CA GLU A 228 30.24 22.11 -0.39
C GLU A 228 30.82 21.82 1.00
#